data_AF-A0A6P6XB52-F1
#
_entry.id   AF-A0A6P6XB52-F1
#
_cell.length_a   1.000
_cell.length_b   1.000
_cell.length_c   1.000
_cell.angle_alpha   90.00
_cell.angle_beta   90.00
_cell.angle_gamma   90.00
#
_symmetry.space_group_name_H-M   'P 1'
#
loop_
_entity.id
_entity.type
_entity.pdbx_description
1 polymer ?
#
loop_
_entity_poly.entity_id
_entity_poly.type
_entity_poly.pdbx_seq_one_letter_code
_entity_poly.pdbx_strand_id
1 'polypeptide(L)'
;MQSSNTSVYAVGDVAAFPVKMFAETRRLEHVDSARKSARHAVAAIMEPEKTGEFDYLPFFYSRVFTLSWQFYGDNAGEVIHFGDFSGKTFGAYWINKGHLVGSFLEGGTKEQYEAIAKATRLKPAIEDLGELERQGLGFALTASQKPSSSSPPLVAGSSNLVIEKPLHAWYATAGVIVAASVATFAYWQKVQRICLLCWGDISRQMEVQWCRKKLQNFQASQQFKSSTRCSNCNDYGRILRKSTKNNEEFGADSRMGFGP
;
A
#
# COMPACT_ATOMS: atom_id res chain seq x y z
N MET A 1 13.09 -10.98 -25.81
CA MET A 1 11.65 -11.06 -26.10
C MET A 1 11.32 -11.76 -27.44
N GLN A 2 12.27 -12.50 -28.02
CA GLN A 2 12.05 -13.29 -29.23
C GLN A 2 11.29 -14.58 -28.87
N SER A 3 10.40 -15.03 -29.73
CA SER A 3 9.68 -16.30 -29.57
C SER A 3 10.52 -17.50 -30.05
N SER A 4 9.95 -18.71 -30.05
CA SER A 4 10.59 -19.88 -30.69
C SER A 4 10.76 -19.70 -32.21
N ASN A 5 9.97 -18.84 -32.84
CA ASN A 5 10.19 -18.40 -34.22
C ASN A 5 11.09 -17.17 -34.21
N THR A 6 12.23 -17.24 -34.90
CA THR A 6 13.27 -16.21 -34.90
C THR A 6 12.83 -14.89 -35.52
N SER A 7 11.80 -14.89 -36.37
CA SER A 7 11.23 -13.69 -36.99
C SER A 7 10.08 -13.07 -36.19
N VAL A 8 9.68 -13.67 -35.06
CA VAL A 8 8.49 -13.27 -34.29
C VAL A 8 8.87 -12.90 -32.85
N TYR A 9 8.38 -11.75 -32.41
CA TYR A 9 8.55 -11.22 -31.06
C TYR A 9 7.20 -11.10 -30.37
N ALA A 10 7.18 -11.33 -29.05
CA ALA A 10 5.99 -11.14 -28.21
C ALA A 10 6.31 -10.13 -27.10
N VAL A 11 5.38 -9.22 -26.82
CA VAL A 11 5.54 -8.16 -25.81
C VAL A 11 4.24 -7.93 -25.05
N GLY A 12 4.32 -7.27 -23.89
CA GLY A 12 3.14 -6.99 -23.07
C GLY A 12 2.46 -8.24 -22.52
N ASP A 13 1.15 -8.16 -22.35
CA ASP A 13 0.35 -9.11 -21.55
C ASP A 13 0.36 -10.56 -22.08
N VAL A 14 0.63 -10.73 -23.37
CA VAL A 14 0.71 -12.05 -24.03
C VAL A 14 2.07 -12.71 -23.85
N ALA A 15 3.11 -11.95 -23.46
CA ALA A 15 4.47 -12.45 -23.39
C ALA A 15 4.75 -13.09 -22.03
N ALA A 16 5.14 -14.37 -22.05
CA ALA A 16 5.78 -15.03 -20.92
C ALA A 16 7.30 -14.94 -21.11
N PHE A 17 8.02 -14.41 -20.12
CA PHE A 17 9.47 -14.20 -20.21
C PHE A 17 10.15 -14.51 -18.87
N PRO A 18 11.44 -14.90 -18.87
CA PRO A 18 12.18 -15.16 -17.64
C PRO A 18 12.37 -13.86 -16.85
N VAL A 19 11.85 -13.84 -15.62
CA VAL A 19 12.06 -12.74 -14.67
C VAL A 19 13.24 -13.12 -13.78
N LYS A 20 14.41 -12.50 -14.02
CA LYS A 20 15.66 -12.79 -13.30
C LYS A 20 15.51 -12.75 -11.78
N MET A 21 14.67 -11.84 -11.30
CA MET A 21 14.39 -11.71 -9.88
C MET A 21 13.85 -13.00 -9.25
N PHE A 22 13.09 -13.79 -10.00
CA PHE A 22 12.46 -15.00 -9.47
C PHE A 22 13.08 -16.29 -10.04
N ALA A 23 14.02 -16.17 -10.99
CA ALA A 23 14.55 -17.28 -11.76
C ALA A 23 13.45 -18.15 -12.41
N GLU A 24 12.31 -17.53 -12.74
CA GLU A 24 11.11 -18.17 -13.26
C GLU A 24 10.58 -17.42 -14.48
N THR A 25 9.94 -18.14 -15.41
CA THR A 25 9.19 -17.54 -16.50
C THR A 25 7.81 -17.11 -16.02
N ARG A 26 7.48 -15.82 -16.17
CA ARG A 26 6.17 -15.28 -15.79
C ARG A 26 5.55 -14.46 -16.92
N ARG A 27 4.22 -14.42 -16.91
CA ARG A 27 3.39 -13.54 -17.75
C ARG A 27 2.85 -12.42 -16.85
N LEU A 28 3.02 -11.17 -17.25
CA LEU A 28 2.70 -10.01 -16.41
C LEU A 28 1.78 -9.04 -17.15
N GLU A 29 0.64 -8.72 -16.55
CA GLU A 29 -0.38 -7.80 -17.11
C GLU A 29 -0.17 -6.37 -16.58
N HIS A 30 1.06 -5.88 -16.73
CA HIS A 30 1.48 -4.58 -16.17
C HIS A 30 1.80 -3.59 -17.28
N VAL A 31 1.24 -2.38 -17.19
CA VAL A 31 1.49 -1.32 -18.17
C VAL A 31 2.99 -0.97 -18.32
N ASP A 32 3.76 -1.01 -17.22
CA ASP A 32 5.20 -0.78 -17.25
C ASP A 32 5.96 -1.94 -17.92
N SER A 33 5.54 -3.18 -17.69
CA SER A 33 6.06 -4.37 -18.37
C SER A 33 5.85 -4.26 -19.88
N ALA A 34 4.65 -3.88 -20.33
CA ALA A 34 4.34 -3.69 -21.75
C ALA A 34 5.24 -2.64 -22.40
N ARG A 35 5.42 -1.47 -21.75
CA ARG A 35 6.31 -0.40 -22.25
C ARG A 35 7.77 -0.85 -22.35
N LYS A 36 8.29 -1.51 -21.31
CA LYS A 36 9.71 -1.91 -21.26
C LYS A 36 10.00 -3.09 -22.17
N SER A 37 9.12 -4.08 -22.24
CA SER A 37 9.26 -5.22 -23.15
C SER A 37 9.20 -4.80 -24.62
N ALA A 38 8.33 -3.86 -24.97
CA ALA A 38 8.29 -3.28 -26.32
C ALA A 38 9.60 -2.59 -26.71
N ARG A 39 10.13 -1.71 -25.83
CA ARG A 39 11.43 -1.05 -26.08
C ARG A 39 12.57 -2.04 -26.24
N HIS A 40 12.61 -3.05 -25.37
CA HIS A 40 13.64 -4.07 -25.43
C HIS A 40 13.52 -4.93 -26.70
N ALA A 41 12.30 -5.28 -27.14
CA ALA A 41 12.11 -6.03 -28.37
C ALA A 41 12.61 -5.25 -29.60
N VAL A 42 12.30 -3.95 -29.69
CA VAL A 42 12.80 -3.08 -30.77
C VAL A 42 14.32 -2.94 -30.71
N ALA A 43 14.90 -2.73 -29.53
CA ALA A 43 16.36 -2.69 -29.37
C ALA A 43 17.01 -4.00 -29.87
N ALA A 44 16.44 -5.16 -29.50
CA ALA A 44 16.95 -6.46 -29.93
C ALA A 44 16.83 -6.69 -31.45
N ILE A 45 15.85 -6.07 -32.11
CA ILE A 45 15.68 -6.13 -33.58
C ILE A 45 16.72 -5.24 -34.27
N MET A 46 16.92 -4.02 -33.76
CA MET A 46 17.79 -3.02 -34.41
C MET A 46 19.27 -3.27 -34.14
N GLU A 47 19.61 -3.65 -32.90
CA GLU A 47 20.98 -3.77 -32.41
C GLU A 47 21.12 -5.03 -31.53
N PRO A 48 21.02 -6.24 -32.11
CA PRO A 48 21.01 -7.50 -31.36
C PRO A 48 22.28 -7.70 -30.53
N GLU A 49 23.46 -7.33 -31.05
CA GLU A 49 24.74 -7.51 -30.36
C GLU A 49 24.92 -6.58 -29.16
N LYS A 50 24.23 -5.43 -29.14
CA LYS A 50 24.29 -4.48 -28.01
C LYS A 50 23.16 -4.69 -27.02
N THR A 51 22.10 -5.39 -27.41
CA THR A 51 20.93 -5.58 -26.56
C THR A 51 21.19 -6.72 -25.60
N GLY A 52 21.57 -6.36 -24.37
CA GLY A 52 21.68 -7.31 -23.25
C GLY A 52 20.33 -7.88 -22.84
N GLU A 53 20.32 -8.78 -21.86
CA GLU A 53 19.11 -9.46 -21.40
C GLU A 53 18.06 -8.51 -20.79
N PHE A 54 16.78 -8.89 -20.91
CA PHE A 54 15.67 -8.12 -20.33
C PHE A 54 15.59 -8.29 -18.81
N ASP A 55 16.17 -7.35 -18.07
CA ASP A 55 16.13 -7.33 -16.60
C ASP A 55 15.00 -6.45 -16.05
N TYR A 56 13.81 -7.05 -15.96
CA TYR A 56 12.61 -6.39 -15.45
C TYR A 56 12.41 -6.61 -13.95
N LEU A 57 12.30 -5.50 -13.20
CA LEU A 57 11.76 -5.52 -11.84
C LEU A 57 10.24 -5.37 -11.93
N PRO A 58 9.46 -6.38 -11.50
CA PRO A 58 8.01 -6.28 -11.47
C PRO A 58 7.57 -5.05 -10.70
N PHE A 59 6.75 -4.24 -11.35
CA PHE A 59 6.22 -3.01 -10.81
C PHE A 59 4.72 -2.94 -11.10
N PHE A 60 3.94 -2.70 -10.05
CA PHE A 60 2.51 -2.46 -10.13
C PHE A 60 2.14 -1.25 -9.26
N TYR A 61 1.11 -0.52 -9.66
CA TYR A 61 0.60 0.60 -8.90
C TYR A 61 -0.91 0.69 -9.08
N SER A 62 -1.58 1.31 -8.12
CA SER A 62 -2.97 1.69 -8.29
C SER A 62 -3.27 2.94 -7.48
N ARG A 63 -4.38 3.58 -7.83
CA ARG A 63 -4.89 4.77 -7.17
C ARG A 63 -6.40 4.69 -7.11
N VAL A 64 -6.95 4.79 -5.91
CA VAL A 64 -8.38 4.78 -5.66
C VAL A 64 -8.69 5.79 -4.56
N PHE A 65 -9.58 6.75 -4.84
CA PHE A 65 -9.83 7.90 -3.97
C PHE A 65 -8.53 8.67 -3.64
N THR A 66 -8.26 8.89 -2.36
CA THR A 66 -7.04 9.52 -1.85
C THR A 66 -5.90 8.53 -1.65
N LEU A 67 -6.12 7.24 -1.88
CA LEU A 67 -5.11 6.19 -1.72
C LEU A 67 -4.33 6.05 -3.02
N SER A 68 -3.01 5.91 -2.90
CA SER A 68 -2.08 5.74 -4.01
C SER A 68 -0.90 4.91 -3.54
N TRP A 69 -0.81 3.69 -4.05
CA TRP A 69 0.23 2.74 -3.65
C TRP A 69 1.05 2.23 -4.82
N GLN A 70 2.26 1.78 -4.50
CA GLN A 70 3.16 1.12 -5.42
C GLN A 70 3.69 -0.17 -4.81
N PHE A 71 3.87 -1.17 -5.67
CA PHE A 71 4.40 -2.48 -5.33
C PHE A 71 5.54 -2.83 -6.28
N TYR A 72 6.63 -3.32 -5.71
CA TYR A 72 7.80 -3.79 -6.45
C TYR A 72 8.14 -5.22 -6.01
N GLY A 73 8.54 -6.06 -6.96
CA GLY A 73 9.08 -7.41 -6.68
C GLY A 73 8.01 -8.50 -6.57
N ASP A 74 8.23 -9.47 -5.66
CA ASP A 74 7.36 -10.63 -5.43
C ASP A 74 6.60 -10.52 -4.11
N ASN A 75 5.42 -11.11 -4.06
CA ASN A 75 4.62 -11.23 -2.84
C ASN A 75 4.78 -12.60 -2.15
N ALA A 76 5.91 -13.27 -2.38
CA ALA A 76 6.22 -14.58 -1.80
C ALA A 76 6.99 -14.44 -0.47
N GLY A 77 6.67 -15.32 0.49
CA GLY A 77 7.39 -15.41 1.77
C GLY A 77 6.69 -14.72 2.94
N GLU A 78 7.46 -14.41 3.97
CA GLU A 78 7.00 -13.77 5.20
C GLU A 78 6.79 -12.27 4.99
N VAL A 79 5.70 -11.74 5.56
CA VAL A 79 5.31 -10.33 5.37
C VAL A 79 5.55 -9.53 6.63
N ILE A 80 6.41 -8.52 6.53
CA ILE A 80 6.67 -7.57 7.62
C ILE A 80 6.01 -6.25 7.29
N HIS A 81 5.12 -5.81 8.17
CA HIS A 81 4.38 -4.57 8.02
C HIS A 81 5.11 -3.44 8.74
N PHE A 82 5.00 -2.21 8.24
CA PHE A 82 5.59 -1.04 8.89
C PHE A 82 4.76 0.22 8.66
N GLY A 83 5.00 1.23 9.49
CA GLY A 83 4.31 2.52 9.43
C GLY A 83 2.95 2.50 10.14
N ASP A 84 2.14 3.51 9.86
CA ASP A 84 0.88 3.74 10.57
C ASP A 84 -0.34 3.43 9.67
N PHE A 85 -1.04 2.34 9.99
CA PHE A 85 -2.26 1.91 9.31
C PHE A 85 -3.47 2.82 9.53
N SER A 86 -3.44 3.63 10.58
CA SER A 86 -4.44 4.69 10.82
C SER A 86 -4.07 6.00 10.13
N GLY A 87 -2.80 6.12 9.75
CA GLY A 87 -2.22 7.27 9.09
C GLY A 87 -2.34 7.23 7.57
N LYS A 88 -1.52 8.04 6.90
CA LYS A 88 -1.50 8.18 5.43
C LYS A 88 -0.45 7.31 4.74
N THR A 89 0.52 6.80 5.49
CA THR A 89 1.69 6.11 4.94
C THR A 89 1.98 4.86 5.76
N PHE A 90 1.85 3.72 5.12
CA PHE A 90 2.21 2.42 5.66
C PHE A 90 2.70 1.55 4.51
N GLY A 91 3.43 0.50 4.86
CA GLY A 91 4.01 -0.39 3.86
C GLY A 91 4.18 -1.80 4.38
N ALA A 92 4.69 -2.65 3.50
CA ALA A 92 5.03 -4.01 3.83
C ALA A 92 6.23 -4.47 3.00
N TYR A 93 7.03 -5.36 3.58
CA TYR A 93 8.12 -6.06 2.92
C TYR A 93 7.83 -7.56 2.89
N TRP A 94 8.23 -8.21 1.80
CA TRP A 94 8.18 -9.66 1.64
C TRP A 94 9.58 -10.23 1.72
N ILE A 95 9.79 -11.13 2.68
CA ILE A 95 11.07 -11.79 2.93
C ILE A 95 10.94 -13.26 2.53
N ASN A 96 11.75 -13.68 1.58
CA ASN A 96 11.80 -15.07 1.15
C ASN A 96 13.24 -15.59 1.25
N LYS A 97 13.42 -16.73 1.91
CA LYS A 97 14.75 -17.32 2.18
C LYS A 97 15.74 -16.29 2.78
N GLY A 98 15.27 -15.47 3.72
CA GLY A 98 16.06 -14.44 4.39
C GLY A 98 16.44 -13.23 3.53
N HIS A 99 15.86 -13.05 2.34
CA HIS A 99 16.14 -11.91 1.46
C HIS A 99 14.87 -11.10 1.19
N LEU A 100 15.03 -9.79 1.05
CA LEU A 100 13.95 -8.91 0.60
C LEU A 100 13.61 -9.22 -0.87
N VAL A 101 12.39 -9.67 -1.14
CA VAL A 101 11.91 -9.99 -2.49
C VAL A 101 10.80 -9.09 -2.97
N GLY A 102 10.09 -8.38 -2.08
CA GLY A 102 9.06 -7.44 -2.48
C GLY A 102 8.84 -6.31 -1.48
N SER A 103 8.36 -5.18 -1.99
CA SER A 103 8.05 -3.99 -1.20
C SER A 103 6.75 -3.35 -1.65
N PHE A 104 5.91 -3.03 -0.69
CA PHE A 104 4.67 -2.27 -0.85
C PHE A 104 4.76 -0.96 -0.08
N LEU A 105 4.27 0.12 -0.66
CA LEU A 105 4.11 1.40 0.02
C LEU A 105 2.85 2.10 -0.43
N GLU A 106 2.04 2.50 0.53
CA GLU A 106 0.92 3.44 0.37
C GLU A 106 1.38 4.84 0.78
N GLY A 107 0.94 5.86 0.03
CA GLY A 107 1.10 7.26 0.43
C GLY A 107 2.54 7.74 0.55
N GLY A 108 3.47 7.12 -0.20
CA GLY A 108 4.87 7.52 -0.26
C GLY A 108 5.15 8.74 -1.13
N THR A 109 6.29 9.41 -0.90
CA THR A 109 6.85 10.40 -1.83
C THR A 109 7.60 9.72 -2.97
N LYS A 110 7.96 10.47 -4.01
CA LYS A 110 8.74 9.95 -5.15
C LYS A 110 10.05 9.31 -4.69
N GLU A 111 10.77 9.98 -3.80
CA GLU A 111 12.05 9.52 -3.25
C GLU A 111 11.89 8.22 -2.46
N GLN A 112 10.79 8.08 -1.71
CA GLN A 112 10.50 6.87 -0.96
C GLN A 112 10.16 5.69 -1.89
N TYR A 113 9.40 5.92 -2.96
CA TYR A 113 9.12 4.90 -3.97
C TYR A 113 10.37 4.43 -4.69
N GLU A 114 11.26 5.36 -5.05
CA GLU A 114 12.56 5.03 -5.64
C GLU A 114 13.44 4.24 -4.67
N ALA A 115 13.42 4.59 -3.39
CA ALA A 115 14.17 3.88 -2.35
C ALA A 115 13.72 2.43 -2.17
N ILE A 116 12.40 2.17 -2.04
CA ILE A 116 11.89 0.81 -1.91
C ILE A 116 12.11 -0.02 -3.19
N ALA A 117 12.02 0.61 -4.37
CA ALA A 117 12.31 -0.05 -5.64
C ALA A 117 13.78 -0.48 -5.72
N LYS A 118 14.70 0.40 -5.31
CA LYS A 118 16.14 0.10 -5.27
C LYS A 118 16.47 -0.97 -4.24
N ALA A 119 15.92 -0.87 -3.03
CA ALA A 119 16.10 -1.89 -1.99
C ALA A 119 15.62 -3.26 -2.47
N THR A 120 14.43 -3.32 -3.09
CA THR A 120 13.87 -4.56 -3.66
C THR A 120 14.77 -5.15 -4.75
N ARG A 121 15.32 -4.30 -5.63
CA ARG A 121 16.24 -4.72 -6.69
C ARG A 121 17.56 -5.28 -6.15
N LEU A 122 18.08 -4.71 -5.06
CA LEU A 122 19.32 -5.16 -4.42
C LEU A 122 19.16 -6.49 -3.69
N LYS A 123 17.93 -6.85 -3.29
CA LYS A 123 17.62 -8.06 -2.51
C LYS A 123 18.57 -8.26 -1.31
N PRO A 124 18.68 -7.29 -0.40
CA PRO A 124 19.52 -7.46 0.79
C PRO A 124 19.06 -8.67 1.61
N ALA A 125 20.02 -9.35 2.22
CA ALA A 125 19.75 -10.30 3.29
C ALA A 125 19.22 -9.54 4.52
N ILE A 126 18.19 -10.10 5.15
CA ILE A 126 17.55 -9.53 6.34
C ILE A 126 17.86 -10.46 7.51
N GLU A 127 18.65 -9.94 8.46
CA GLU A 127 19.07 -10.68 9.65
C GLU A 127 18.04 -10.58 10.78
N ASP A 128 17.41 -9.41 10.93
CA ASP A 128 16.44 -9.11 11.99
C ASP A 128 15.15 -8.50 11.41
N LEU A 129 14.06 -9.25 11.55
CA LEU A 129 12.73 -8.85 11.09
C LEU A 129 12.10 -7.75 11.97
N GLY A 130 12.39 -7.75 13.28
CA GLY A 130 11.90 -6.74 14.21
C GLY A 130 12.60 -5.39 13.99
N GLU A 131 13.88 -5.43 13.64
CA GLU A 131 14.60 -4.23 13.20
C GLU A 131 14.00 -3.68 11.90
N LEU A 132 13.71 -4.56 10.93
CA LEU A 132 13.12 -4.18 9.66
C LEU A 132 11.73 -3.55 9.84
N GLU A 133 10.88 -4.11 10.71
CA GLU A 133 9.58 -3.55 11.08
C GLU A 133 9.74 -2.14 11.68
N ARG A 134 10.67 -1.98 12.62
CA ARG A 134 10.90 -0.71 13.30
C ARG A 134 11.44 0.38 12.37
N GLN A 135 12.38 0.03 11.49
CA GLN A 135 12.96 0.98 10.54
C GLN A 135 12.03 1.30 9.38
N GLY A 136 11.29 0.31 8.85
CA GLY A 136 10.33 0.47 7.77
C GLY A 136 10.93 1.19 6.54
N LEU A 137 10.49 2.42 6.29
CA LEU A 137 11.03 3.27 5.22
C LEU A 137 12.49 3.68 5.43
N GLY A 138 12.92 3.86 6.67
CA GLY A 138 14.31 4.19 7.02
C GLY A 138 15.28 3.16 6.46
N PHE A 139 14.92 1.87 6.56
CA PHE A 139 15.70 0.78 5.98
C PHE A 139 15.88 0.95 4.47
N ALA A 140 14.81 1.20 3.72
CA ALA A 140 14.90 1.36 2.27
C ALA A 140 15.70 2.60 1.88
N LEU A 141 15.55 3.72 2.60
CA LEU A 141 16.32 4.94 2.35
C LEU A 141 17.82 4.69 2.56
N THR A 142 18.21 4.03 3.66
CA THR A 142 19.61 3.66 3.93
C THR A 142 20.14 2.65 2.91
N ALA A 143 19.37 1.61 2.59
CA ALA A 143 19.74 0.62 1.58
C ALA A 143 19.91 1.25 0.19
N SER A 144 19.10 2.26 -0.13
CA SER A 144 19.19 2.98 -1.41
C SER A 144 20.42 3.89 -1.51
N GLN A 145 20.96 4.36 -0.39
CA GLN A 145 22.11 5.26 -0.35
C GLN A 145 23.45 4.52 -0.32
N LYS A 146 23.47 3.23 0.07
CA LYS A 146 24.70 2.45 0.10
C LYS A 146 25.32 2.40 -1.31
N PRO A 147 26.51 2.98 -1.52
CA PRO A 147 27.15 2.93 -2.83
C PRO A 147 27.55 1.48 -3.12
N SER A 148 26.99 0.92 -4.18
CA SER A 148 27.59 -0.25 -4.83
C SER A 148 29.01 0.16 -5.21
N SER A 149 30.00 -0.53 -4.67
CA SER A 149 31.41 -0.27 -4.92
C SER A 149 31.78 -0.53 -6.38
N SER A 150 31.58 0.47 -7.25
CA SER A 150 32.37 0.73 -8.47
C SER A 150 31.87 2.00 -9.19
N SER A 151 32.77 2.99 -9.24
CA SER A 151 32.92 4.08 -10.24
C SER A 151 32.50 5.51 -9.86
N PRO A 152 33.27 6.53 -10.30
CA PRO A 152 33.34 7.88 -9.71
C PRO A 152 32.40 8.92 -10.36
N PRO A 153 32.20 10.10 -9.73
CA PRO A 153 31.17 11.06 -10.09
C PRO A 153 31.59 12.02 -11.21
N LEU A 154 30.64 12.34 -12.11
CA LEU A 154 30.73 13.44 -13.07
C LEU A 154 29.89 14.63 -12.60
N VAL A 155 30.55 15.80 -12.62
CA VAL A 155 30.06 17.12 -12.22
C VAL A 155 29.52 17.87 -13.44
N ALA A 156 28.47 18.67 -13.22
CA ALA A 156 28.06 19.92 -13.91
C ALA A 156 26.53 19.91 -14.14
N GLY A 157 25.77 20.99 -13.98
CA GLY A 157 26.05 22.39 -13.66
C GLY A 157 24.70 23.12 -13.71
N SER A 158 24.48 24.03 -12.77
CA SER A 158 23.25 24.83 -12.68
C SER A 158 23.22 25.90 -13.77
N SER A 159 22.05 26.16 -14.37
CA SER A 159 21.73 27.46 -14.97
C SER A 159 20.22 27.71 -14.92
N ASN A 160 19.85 28.79 -14.22
CA ASN A 160 18.55 29.43 -14.27
C ASN A 160 18.41 30.24 -15.57
N LEU A 161 17.24 30.20 -16.19
CA LEU A 161 16.79 31.22 -17.13
C LEU A 161 15.29 31.46 -16.96
N VAL A 162 14.98 32.71 -16.63
CA VAL A 162 13.65 33.35 -16.48
C VAL A 162 13.26 33.97 -17.82
N ILE A 163 11.97 34.34 -17.96
CA ILE A 163 11.28 35.20 -18.98
C ILE A 163 10.41 34.36 -19.93
N GLU A 164 9.12 34.61 -20.22
CA GLU A 164 8.08 35.58 -19.81
C GLU A 164 6.70 34.95 -20.15
N LYS A 165 5.61 35.43 -19.56
CA LYS A 165 4.22 35.07 -19.96
C LYS A 165 3.75 35.96 -21.11
N PRO A 166 2.79 35.47 -21.94
CA PRO A 166 1.63 36.32 -22.18
C PRO A 166 0.26 35.63 -22.02
N LEU A 167 -0.66 36.50 -21.63
CA LEU A 167 -2.08 36.39 -21.36
C LEU A 167 -2.94 35.80 -22.50
N HIS A 168 -3.72 34.74 -22.25
CA HIS A 168 -4.99 34.47 -22.96
C HIS A 168 -6.00 33.75 -22.03
N ALA A 169 -6.54 34.49 -21.05
CA ALA A 169 -7.38 33.96 -19.96
C ALA A 169 -8.90 34.15 -20.18
N TRP A 170 -9.45 33.87 -21.37
CA TRP A 170 -10.88 34.14 -21.61
C TRP A 170 -11.73 33.08 -22.34
N TYR A 171 -11.17 31.95 -22.80
CA TYR A 171 -11.97 30.92 -23.50
C TYR A 171 -12.11 29.56 -22.78
N ALA A 172 -11.54 29.37 -21.58
CA ALA A 172 -11.50 28.05 -20.94
C ALA A 172 -12.74 27.70 -20.06
N THR A 173 -13.63 28.66 -19.77
CA THR A 173 -14.69 28.43 -18.78
C THR A 173 -15.97 27.82 -19.37
N ALA A 174 -16.15 27.83 -20.71
CA ALA A 174 -17.36 27.29 -21.34
C ALA A 174 -17.28 25.79 -21.70
N GLY A 175 -16.07 25.24 -21.91
CA GLY A 175 -15.91 23.84 -22.36
C GLY A 175 -15.97 22.78 -21.24
N VAL A 176 -15.65 23.16 -20.01
CA VAL A 176 -15.56 22.22 -18.87
C VAL A 176 -16.94 21.71 -18.41
N ILE A 177 -17.98 22.51 -18.58
CA ILE A 177 -19.34 22.19 -18.07
C ILE A 177 -20.04 21.12 -18.93
N VAL A 178 -19.78 21.10 -20.24
CA VAL A 178 -20.41 20.11 -21.15
C VAL A 178 -19.71 18.74 -21.05
N ALA A 179 -18.39 18.71 -20.90
CA ALA A 179 -17.63 17.46 -20.78
C ALA A 179 -17.87 16.72 -19.45
N ALA A 180 -18.08 17.46 -18.35
CA ALA A 180 -18.38 16.88 -17.04
C ALA A 180 -19.70 16.10 -17.04
N SER A 181 -20.72 16.57 -17.78
CA SER A 181 -22.06 15.98 -17.78
C SER A 181 -22.13 14.64 -18.52
N VAL A 182 -21.35 14.46 -19.59
CA VAL A 182 -21.31 13.20 -20.37
C VAL A 182 -20.48 12.12 -19.66
N ALA A 183 -19.43 12.51 -18.94
CA ALA A 183 -18.56 11.56 -18.23
C ALA A 183 -19.25 10.92 -17.01
N THR A 184 -20.09 11.66 -16.28
CA THR A 184 -20.77 11.12 -15.08
C THR A 184 -21.80 10.05 -15.44
N PHE A 185 -22.50 10.18 -16.56
CA PHE A 185 -23.51 9.20 -17.00
C PHE A 185 -22.87 7.90 -17.53
N ALA A 186 -21.73 8.02 -18.23
CA ALA A 186 -20.97 6.85 -18.70
C ALA A 186 -20.26 6.10 -17.56
N TYR A 187 -19.84 6.81 -16.52
CA TYR A 187 -19.23 6.20 -15.32
C TYR A 187 -20.26 5.40 -14.51
N TRP A 188 -21.50 5.89 -14.39
CA TRP A 188 -22.56 5.22 -13.64
C TRP A 188 -22.97 3.86 -14.24
N GLN A 189 -22.96 3.71 -15.57
CA GLN A 189 -23.39 2.48 -16.24
C GLN A 189 -22.30 1.38 -16.34
N LYS A 190 -21.01 1.70 -16.09
CA LYS A 190 -19.91 0.70 -16.18
C LYS A 190 -19.52 0.04 -14.85
N VAL A 191 -19.94 0.57 -13.70
CA VAL A 191 -19.49 0.11 -12.38
C VAL A 191 -20.14 -1.21 -11.91
N GLN A 192 -21.18 -1.72 -12.57
CA GLN A 192 -21.81 -2.99 -12.16
C GLN A 192 -21.28 -4.28 -12.82
N ARG A 193 -20.31 -4.25 -13.75
CA ARG A 193 -19.93 -5.48 -14.48
C ARG A 193 -18.43 -5.83 -14.59
N ILE A 194 -17.51 -5.04 -14.02
CA ILE A 194 -16.06 -5.29 -14.20
C ILE A 194 -15.33 -5.74 -12.92
N CYS A 195 -16.00 -5.82 -11.77
CA CYS A 195 -15.33 -6.20 -10.50
C CYS A 195 -14.96 -7.68 -10.33
N LEU A 196 -15.34 -8.60 -11.24
CA LEU A 196 -15.28 -10.04 -10.93
C LEU A 196 -14.14 -10.85 -11.56
N LEU A 197 -13.28 -10.27 -12.41
CA LEU A 197 -12.29 -11.10 -13.16
C LEU A 197 -10.80 -10.79 -12.90
N CYS A 198 -10.45 -9.71 -12.19
CA CYS A 198 -9.04 -9.42 -11.83
C CYS A 198 -8.75 -9.44 -10.31
N TRP A 199 -9.72 -9.81 -9.48
CA TRP A 199 -9.62 -9.73 -8.00
C TRP A 199 -9.19 -11.07 -7.35
N GLY A 200 -8.79 -12.07 -8.14
CA GLY A 200 -8.71 -13.47 -7.71
C GLY A 200 -7.66 -13.77 -6.64
N ASP A 201 -6.39 -13.41 -6.87
CA ASP A 201 -5.28 -14.02 -6.11
C ASP A 201 -4.52 -13.09 -5.17
N ILE A 202 -4.39 -11.79 -5.47
CA ILE A 202 -3.73 -10.84 -4.54
C ILE A 202 -4.72 -10.29 -3.51
N SER A 203 -5.98 -10.08 -3.91
CA SER A 203 -6.99 -9.52 -3.01
C SER A 203 -7.46 -10.53 -1.97
N ARG A 204 -7.59 -11.84 -2.28
CA ARG A 204 -8.10 -12.82 -1.28
C ARG A 204 -7.23 -12.93 -0.03
N GLN A 205 -5.92 -12.74 -0.12
CA GLN A 205 -5.02 -12.80 1.03
C GLN A 205 -4.94 -11.47 1.79
N MET A 206 -4.97 -10.33 1.07
CA MET A 206 -5.01 -9.02 1.71
C MET A 206 -6.37 -8.73 2.36
N GLU A 207 -7.48 -9.16 1.76
CA GLU A 207 -8.85 -8.88 2.21
C GLU A 207 -9.20 -9.60 3.52
N VAL A 208 -8.70 -10.82 3.75
CA VAL A 208 -9.01 -11.58 4.99
C VAL A 208 -8.29 -11.01 6.22
N GLN A 209 -7.14 -10.35 6.05
CA GLN A 209 -6.40 -9.69 7.15
C GLN A 209 -6.76 -8.20 7.25
N TRP A 210 -6.94 -7.51 6.11
CA TRP A 210 -7.34 -6.10 6.03
C TRP A 210 -8.78 -5.87 6.52
N CYS A 211 -9.78 -6.66 6.09
CA CYS A 211 -11.13 -6.57 6.63
C CYS A 211 -11.18 -6.96 8.11
N ARG A 212 -10.46 -8.00 8.54
CA ARG A 212 -10.48 -8.46 9.95
C ARG A 212 -9.94 -7.39 10.90
N LYS A 213 -8.86 -6.70 10.54
CA LYS A 213 -8.22 -5.66 11.37
C LYS A 213 -8.95 -4.31 11.29
N LYS A 214 -9.51 -3.93 10.13
CA LYS A 214 -10.34 -2.72 10.03
C LYS A 214 -11.71 -2.88 10.69
N LEU A 215 -12.33 -4.07 10.64
CA LEU A 215 -13.62 -4.32 11.29
C LEU A 215 -13.47 -4.38 12.83
N GLN A 216 -12.38 -4.96 13.35
CA GLN A 216 -12.06 -4.93 14.78
C GLN A 216 -11.82 -3.50 15.30
N ASN A 217 -11.08 -2.67 14.55
CA ASN A 217 -10.86 -1.27 14.91
C ASN A 217 -12.13 -0.42 14.79
N PHE A 218 -13.02 -0.74 13.83
CA PHE A 218 -14.32 -0.08 13.71
C PHE A 218 -15.27 -0.46 14.85
N GLN A 219 -15.33 -1.73 15.26
CA GLN A 219 -16.14 -2.19 16.40
C GLN A 219 -15.60 -1.67 17.75
N ALA A 220 -14.29 -1.65 17.96
CA ALA A 220 -13.68 -1.08 19.17
C ALA A 220 -13.92 0.44 19.30
N SER A 221 -13.91 1.16 18.16
CA SER A 221 -14.23 2.60 18.14
C SER A 221 -15.70 2.93 18.43
N GLN A 222 -16.61 1.97 18.21
CA GLN A 222 -18.03 2.09 18.53
C GLN A 222 -18.33 1.71 19.99
N GLN A 223 -17.65 0.68 20.54
CA GLN A 223 -17.76 0.35 21.96
C GLN A 223 -17.21 1.46 22.86
N PHE A 224 -16.08 2.09 22.50
CA PHE A 224 -15.51 3.21 23.26
C PHE A 224 -16.37 4.50 23.18
N LYS A 225 -17.17 4.67 22.12
CA LYS A 225 -18.14 5.78 22.00
C LYS A 225 -19.49 5.50 22.65
N SER A 226 -19.83 4.25 22.93
CA SER A 226 -21.03 3.88 23.71
C SER A 226 -20.81 3.89 25.23
N SER A 227 -19.58 3.66 25.70
CA SER A 227 -19.25 3.68 27.14
C SER A 227 -18.96 5.07 27.71
N THR A 228 -18.67 6.07 26.87
CA THR A 228 -18.30 7.44 27.31
C THR A 228 -19.42 8.46 27.11
N ARG A 229 -20.66 8.00 26.87
CA ARG A 229 -21.85 8.87 26.75
C ARG A 229 -23.07 8.28 27.46
N CYS A 230 -22.93 8.00 28.76
CA CYS A 230 -24.04 7.96 29.72
C CYS A 230 -23.47 7.89 31.15
N SER A 231 -23.13 9.05 31.72
CA SER A 231 -23.01 9.28 33.17
C SER A 231 -22.83 10.78 33.40
N ASN A 232 -23.82 11.59 33.02
CA ASN A 232 -24.10 12.93 33.58
C ASN A 232 -25.19 13.63 32.78
N CYS A 233 -26.44 13.43 33.21
CA CYS A 233 -27.50 14.43 33.33
C CYS A 233 -28.84 13.71 33.49
N ASN A 234 -29.30 13.58 34.74
CA ASN A 234 -30.67 13.84 35.19
C ASN A 234 -30.83 13.33 36.62
N ASP A 235 -30.69 14.23 37.60
CA ASP A 235 -31.64 14.37 38.71
C ASP A 235 -31.18 15.44 39.70
N TYR A 236 -31.52 16.70 39.37
CA TYR A 236 -31.80 17.71 40.38
C TYR A 236 -33.32 17.84 40.44
N GLY A 237 -33.94 17.41 41.54
CA GLY A 237 -35.33 17.76 41.82
C GLY A 237 -36.18 16.76 42.61
N ARG A 238 -35.75 16.28 43.79
CA ARG A 238 -36.71 15.91 44.86
C ARG A 238 -36.10 15.87 46.27
N ILE A 239 -35.84 17.04 46.84
CA ILE A 239 -35.86 17.21 48.31
C ILE A 239 -37.27 17.67 48.67
N LEU A 240 -37.98 16.85 49.48
CA LEU A 240 -38.93 17.21 50.54
C LEU A 240 -40.05 16.16 50.71
N ARG A 241 -40.18 15.69 51.96
CA ARG A 241 -41.35 15.03 52.61
C ARG A 241 -41.63 13.55 52.32
N LYS A 242 -41.17 12.71 53.25
CA LYS A 242 -41.95 11.83 54.16
C LYS A 242 -40.91 11.08 55.01
N SER A 243 -40.54 11.52 56.21
CA SER A 243 -41.33 11.47 57.45
C SER A 243 -42.10 10.16 57.62
N THR A 244 -41.66 9.42 58.65
CA THR A 244 -42.38 8.41 59.45
C THR A 244 -42.84 7.11 58.80
N LYS A 245 -42.13 6.02 59.16
CA LYS A 245 -42.67 4.82 59.83
C LYS A 245 -41.48 3.90 60.16
N ASN A 246 -41.05 3.89 61.43
CA ASN A 246 -41.31 2.87 62.46
C ASN A 246 -40.39 1.65 62.26
N ASN A 247 -39.32 1.51 63.05
CA ASN A 247 -39.23 0.90 64.40
C ASN A 247 -39.59 -0.60 64.44
N GLU A 248 -38.80 -1.32 65.25
CA GLU A 248 -38.81 -2.76 65.56
C GLU A 248 -37.92 -3.60 64.61
N GLU A 249 -36.99 -4.46 65.04
CA GLU A 249 -36.78 -5.10 66.34
C GLU A 249 -35.39 -5.80 66.37
N PHE A 250 -34.72 -5.80 67.53
CA PHE A 250 -33.81 -6.82 68.14
C PHE A 250 -32.85 -7.65 67.25
N GLY A 251 -31.56 -7.83 67.53
CA GLY A 251 -30.86 -7.95 68.82
C GLY A 251 -30.21 -9.34 68.93
N ALA A 252 -28.92 -9.40 69.34
CA ALA A 252 -28.16 -10.57 69.83
C ALA A 252 -27.80 -11.67 68.79
N ASP A 253 -26.75 -12.49 68.92
CA ASP A 253 -25.53 -12.58 69.73
C ASP A 253 -24.81 -13.87 69.28
N SER A 254 -23.47 -13.86 69.30
CA SER A 254 -22.52 -14.99 69.45
C SER A 254 -22.83 -16.42 68.94
N ARG A 255 -21.95 -16.96 68.08
CA ARG A 255 -20.96 -18.00 68.48
C ARG A 255 -20.06 -18.50 67.33
N MET A 256 -18.75 -18.51 67.61
CA MET A 256 -17.73 -19.39 67.03
C MET A 256 -17.90 -20.84 67.54
N GLY A 257 -17.45 -21.84 66.77
CA GLY A 257 -17.17 -23.19 67.30
C GLY A 257 -16.97 -24.32 66.27
N PHE A 258 -15.71 -24.56 65.91
CA PHE A 258 -15.00 -25.82 65.57
C PHE A 258 -15.73 -27.13 65.17
N GLY A 259 -15.38 -27.62 63.97
CA GLY A 259 -14.86 -28.97 63.61
C GLY A 259 -15.74 -30.22 63.81
N PRO A 260 -15.30 -31.42 63.32
CA PRO A 260 -14.11 -31.76 62.53
C PRO A 260 -14.34 -31.81 61.00
#